data_AF-E3S1H5-F1
#
_entry.id   AF-E3S1H5-F1
#
_cell.length_a   1.000
_cell.length_b   1.000
_cell.length_c   1.000
_cell.angle_alpha   90.00
_cell.angle_beta   90.00
_cell.angle_gamma   90.00
#
_symmetry.space_group_name_H-M   'P 1'
#
loop_
_entity.id
_entity.type
_entity.pdbx_description
1 polymer ?
#
loop_
_entity_poly.entity_id
_entity_poly.type
_entity_poly.pdbx_seq_one_letter_code
_entity_poly.pdbx_strand_id
1 'polypeptide(L)'
;MTRVHVTFNTHHEQVLAYVTKVSGVQMILGTPWFQVHNPQVDWETMSITFNSDHCIRNCLENYKPSPPAYELKKARHPKAP
;
A
#
# COMPACT_ATOMS: atom_id res chain seq x y z
N MET A 1 6.15 -6.61 -23.14
CA MET A 1 5.41 -6.24 -21.92
C MET A 1 4.73 -7.49 -21.39
N THR A 2 4.72 -7.73 -20.09
CA THR A 2 4.05 -8.89 -19.49
C THR A 2 3.38 -8.52 -18.18
N ARG A 3 2.37 -9.29 -17.77
CA ARG A 3 1.77 -9.18 -16.44
C ARG A 3 2.68 -9.84 -15.42
N VAL A 4 2.98 -9.13 -14.33
CA VAL A 4 3.73 -9.66 -13.19
C VAL A 4 2.95 -9.41 -11.92
N HIS A 5 3.01 -10.36 -10.98
CA HIS A 5 2.51 -10.18 -9.62
C HIS A 5 3.60 -9.54 -8.79
N VAL A 6 3.24 -8.49 -8.06
CA VAL A 6 4.16 -7.75 -7.18
C VAL A 6 3.59 -7.75 -5.78
N THR A 7 4.46 -8.03 -4.81
CA THR A 7 4.15 -8.03 -3.40
C THR A 7 5.13 -7.12 -2.67
N PHE A 8 4.61 -6.08 -2.01
CA PHE A 8 5.34 -5.23 -1.09
C PHE A 8 4.76 -5.41 0.32
N ASN A 9 5.32 -6.34 1.10
CA ASN A 9 4.77 -6.74 2.39
C ASN A 9 3.28 -7.15 2.27
N THR A 10 2.35 -6.41 2.86
CA THR A 10 0.89 -6.66 2.79
C THR A 10 0.21 -6.02 1.59
N HIS A 11 0.95 -5.37 0.70
CA HIS A 11 0.44 -4.82 -0.56
C HIS A 11 0.69 -5.80 -1.70
N HIS A 12 -0.37 -6.19 -2.42
CA HIS A 12 -0.31 -7.11 -3.55
C HIS A 12 -1.01 -6.51 -4.76
N GLU A 13 -0.41 -6.66 -5.94
CA GLU A 13 -1.01 -6.17 -7.19
C GLU A 13 -0.53 -6.95 -8.41
N GLN A 14 -1.25 -6.79 -9.52
CA GLN A 14 -0.80 -7.19 -10.84
C GLN A 14 -0.47 -5.96 -11.66
N VAL A 15 0.77 -5.85 -12.15
CA VAL A 15 1.20 -4.73 -12.99
C VAL A 15 1.62 -5.21 -14.38
N LEU A 16 1.47 -4.32 -15.36
CA LEU A 16 2.04 -4.51 -16.70
C LEU A 16 3.45 -3.93 -16.73
N ALA A 17 4.45 -4.79 -16.95
CA ALA A 17 5.86 -4.42 -16.89
C ALA A 17 6.59 -4.66 -18.22
N TYR A 18 7.55 -3.79 -18.53
CA TYR A 18 8.57 -4.05 -19.54
C TYR A 18 9.72 -4.84 -18.91
N VAL A 19 10.20 -5.87 -19.59
CA VAL A 19 11.27 -6.74 -19.09
C VAL A 19 12.56 -6.38 -19.81
N THR A 20 13.61 -6.10 -19.04
CA THR A 20 14.94 -5.78 -19.56
C THR A 20 16.01 -6.38 -18.65
N LYS A 21 17.24 -6.51 -19.18
CA LYS A 21 18.41 -6.91 -18.37
C LYS A 21 19.02 -5.66 -17.75
N VAL A 22 18.95 -5.54 -16.43
CA VAL A 22 19.57 -4.46 -15.66
C VAL A 22 20.29 -5.04 -14.43
N SER A 23 21.48 -4.53 -14.14
CA SER A 23 22.27 -4.98 -12.98
C SER A 23 21.91 -4.15 -11.74
N GLY A 24 21.84 -4.79 -10.58
CA GLY A 24 21.66 -4.12 -9.28
C GLY A 24 20.23 -3.65 -8.97
N VAL A 25 19.26 -3.86 -9.86
CA VAL A 25 17.87 -3.42 -9.67
C VAL A 25 16.91 -4.55 -10.05
N GLN A 26 15.97 -4.86 -9.16
CA GLN A 26 14.97 -5.91 -9.42
C GLN A 26 13.74 -5.38 -10.17
N MET A 27 13.36 -4.12 -9.89
CA MET A 27 12.20 -3.47 -10.50
C MET A 27 12.39 -1.95 -10.50
N ILE A 28 11.94 -1.31 -11.57
CA ILE A 28 11.86 0.15 -11.68
C ILE A 28 10.38 0.52 -11.76
N LEU A 29 9.91 1.30 -10.78
CA LEU A 29 8.56 1.85 -10.77
C LEU A 29 8.58 3.21 -11.46
N GLY A 30 7.80 3.36 -12.52
CA GLY A 30 7.69 4.60 -13.28
C GLY A 30 6.62 5.54 -12.71
N THR A 31 6.56 6.76 -13.26
CA THR A 31 5.54 7.76 -12.88
C THR A 31 4.09 7.29 -13.01
N PRO A 32 3.67 6.43 -13.99
CA PRO A 32 2.30 5.95 -14.04
C PRO A 32 1.89 5.15 -12.80
N TRP A 33 2.82 4.37 -12.24
CA TRP A 33 2.58 3.64 -11.01
C TRP A 33 2.44 4.61 -9.82
N PHE A 34 3.33 5.60 -9.70
CA PHE A 34 3.24 6.61 -8.64
C PHE A 34 1.96 7.45 -8.69
N GLN A 35 1.45 7.77 -9.88
CA GLN A 35 0.20 8.53 -10.04
C GLN A 35 -1.02 7.75 -9.53
N VAL A 36 -1.02 6.43 -9.67
CA VAL A 36 -2.12 5.56 -9.19
C VAL A 36 -2.05 5.36 -7.69
N HIS A 37 -0.86 5.03 -7.17
CA HIS A 37 -0.70 4.67 -5.77
C HIS A 37 -0.53 5.88 -4.84
N ASN A 38 -0.06 7.02 -5.37
CA ASN A 38 0.26 8.25 -4.65
C ASN A 38 0.88 7.99 -3.25
N PRO A 39 1.95 7.18 -3.17
CA PRO A 39 2.48 6.78 -1.88
C PRO A 39 3.17 7.95 -1.19
N GLN A 40 3.22 7.89 0.14
CA GLN A 40 4.07 8.79 0.90
C GLN A 40 5.50 8.25 0.88
N VAL A 41 6.46 9.08 0.50
CA VAL A 41 7.89 8.72 0.50
C VAL A 41 8.58 9.48 1.62
N ASP A 42 9.20 8.75 2.52
CA ASP A 42 10.12 9.29 3.50
C ASP A 42 11.55 9.10 2.96
N TRP A 43 12.18 10.21 2.60
CA TRP A 43 13.51 10.22 2.01
C TRP A 43 14.64 10.10 3.03
N GLU A 44 14.37 10.37 4.31
CA GLU A 44 15.36 10.22 5.38
C GLU A 44 15.52 8.73 5.72
N THR A 45 14.40 8.02 5.86
CA THR A 45 14.40 6.57 6.12
C THR A 45 14.42 5.72 4.84
N MET A 46 14.32 6.36 3.67
CA MET A 46 14.17 5.72 2.36
C MET A 46 13.02 4.69 2.34
N SER A 47 11.87 5.08 2.90
CA SER A 47 10.69 4.23 3.04
C SER A 47 9.50 4.74 2.24
N ILE A 48 8.61 3.82 1.86
CA ILE A 48 7.40 4.10 1.09
C ILE A 48 6.20 3.57 1.88
N THR A 49 5.18 4.42 2.07
CA THR A 49 3.95 4.06 2.75
C THR A 49 2.77 4.03 1.78
N PHE A 50 2.05 2.90 1.79
CA PHE A 50 0.89 2.62 0.95
C PHE A 50 -0.43 2.89 1.68
N ASN A 51 -0.82 4.16 1.78
CA ASN A 51 -2.00 4.59 2.56
C ASN A 51 -3.05 5.36 1.73
N SER A 52 -2.95 5.37 0.40
CA SER A 52 -3.96 5.99 -0.45
C SER A 52 -5.25 5.17 -0.48
N ASP A 53 -6.37 5.84 -0.78
CA ASP A 53 -7.67 5.18 -0.98
C ASP A 53 -7.63 4.09 -2.05
N HIS A 54 -6.73 4.22 -3.02
CA HIS A 54 -6.52 3.19 -4.04
C HIS A 54 -5.87 1.95 -3.43
N CYS A 55 -4.74 2.10 -2.72
CA CYS A 55 -4.05 0.97 -2.08
C CYS A 55 -4.93 0.26 -1.06
N ILE A 56 -5.63 1.02 -0.23
CA ILE A 56 -6.53 0.51 0.81
C ILE A 56 -7.62 -0.41 0.24
N ARG A 57 -8.17 -0.06 -0.93
CA ARG A 57 -9.28 -0.81 -1.54
C ARG A 57 -8.84 -1.95 -2.43
N ASN A 58 -7.70 -1.81 -3.11
CA ASN A 58 -7.36 -2.67 -4.24
C ASN A 58 -6.08 -3.48 -4.03
N CYS A 59 -5.21 -3.09 -3.08
CA CYS A 59 -3.87 -3.63 -2.99
C CYS A 59 -3.54 -4.23 -1.62
N LEU A 60 -4.02 -3.63 -0.53
CA LEU A 60 -3.73 -4.12 0.82
C LEU A 60 -4.53 -5.39 1.14
N GLU A 61 -3.83 -6.43 1.59
CA GLU A 61 -4.44 -7.66 2.07
C GLU A 61 -5.30 -7.38 3.31
N ASN A 62 -6.53 -7.90 3.33
CA ASN A 62 -7.41 -7.89 4.50
C ASN A 62 -7.66 -6.50 5.12
N TYR A 63 -7.84 -5.43 4.32
CA TYR A 63 -8.25 -4.14 4.87
C TYR A 63 -9.56 -4.29 5.65
N LYS A 64 -9.43 -4.28 6.98
CA LYS A 64 -10.54 -4.07 7.91
C LYS A 64 -10.54 -2.57 8.17
N PRO A 65 -11.56 -1.81 7.70
CA PRO A 65 -11.68 -0.43 8.10
C PRO A 65 -11.61 -0.38 9.62
N SER A 66 -10.73 0.48 10.15
CA SER A 66 -10.75 0.75 11.58
C SER A 66 -12.17 1.21 11.92
N PRO A 67 -12.77 0.72 13.02
CA PRO A 67 -14.08 1.22 13.43
C PRO A 67 -13.98 2.75 13.51
N PRO A 68 -14.94 3.49 12.93
CA PRO A 68 -14.92 4.94 12.97
C PRO A 68 -14.68 5.42 14.40
N ALA A 69 -13.94 6.53 14.57
CA ALA A 69 -13.37 6.95 15.85
C ALA A 69 -14.39 7.03 17.01
N TYR A 70 -15.68 7.19 16.71
CA TYR A 70 -16.74 7.17 17.72
C TYR A 70 -16.96 5.78 18.37
N GLU A 71 -16.75 4.68 17.64
CA GLU A 71 -16.85 3.30 18.16
C GLU A 71 -15.65 2.98 19.09
N LEU A 72 -14.46 3.48 18.76
CA LEU A 72 -13.28 3.37 19.62
C LEU A 72 -13.45 4.10 20.95
N LYS A 73 -14.17 5.23 20.95
CA LYS A 73 -14.51 5.98 22.18
C LYS A 73 -15.50 5.20 23.05
N LYS A 74 -16.47 4.51 22.43
CA LYS A 74 -17.48 3.71 23.15
C LYS A 74 -16.87 2.49 23.85
N ALA A 75 -15.86 1.88 23.25
CA ALA A 75 -15.13 0.73 23.83
C ALA A 75 -14.22 1.10 25.01
N ARG A 76 -13.86 2.37 25.19
CA ARG A 76 -13.00 2.85 26.30
C ARG A 76 -13.78 3.26 27.55
N HIS A 77 -15.11 3.28 27.51
CA HIS A 77 -15.91 3.45 28.72
C HIS A 77 -16.26 2.07 29.29
N PRO A 78 -15.61 1.59 30.36
CA PRO A 78 -16.09 0.41 31.06
C PRO A 78 -17.52 0.69 31.52
N LYS A 79 -18.43 -0.27 31.30
CA LYS A 79 -19.73 -0.26 31.96
C LYS A 79 -19.45 -0.22 33.46
N ALA A 80 -19.85 0.86 34.13
CA ALA A 80 -19.89 0.88 35.58
C ALA A 80 -20.80 -0.27 36.05
N PRO A 81 -20.44 -0.96 37.15
CA PRO A 81 -21.25 -2.02 37.73
C PRO A 81 -22.61 -1.50 38.21
#